data_AF-A0A369VT23-F1
#
_entry.id   AF-A0A369VT23-F1
#
_cell.length_a   1.000
_cell.length_b   1.000
_cell.length_c   1.000
_cell.angle_alpha   90.00
_cell.angle_beta   90.00
_cell.angle_gamma   90.00
#
_symmetry.space_group_name_H-M   'P 1'
#
loop_
_entity.id
_entity.type
_entity.pdbx_description
1 polymer ?
#
loop_
_entity_poly.entity_id
_entity_poly.type
_entity_poly.pdbx_seq_one_letter_code
_entity_poly.pdbx_strand_id
1 'polypeptide(L)'
;MKSLWIAPLLLVATALPAHAREAASPAMVAVEAQAAALTRNSYVWNEVPGAVGPLRVVVSIADQRAYVYRGETMIAAASVSTGKDGKETPAGEYPILQKAVKHKSNLYNSAPMPYMQRLTWDGIALHAGNNPGFPDSHGCVRLPAAFAKRLFAATEVGTTVSVVEEPIMLQSDLSPIEDPALTTAETAQIAALGGR
;
A
#
# COMPACT_ATOMS: atom_id res chain seq x y z
N MET A 1 -65.69 -17.01 -33.55
CA MET A 1 -64.65 -16.07 -34.04
C MET A 1 -64.08 -15.36 -32.82
N LYS A 2 -62.87 -15.74 -32.36
CA LYS A 2 -62.17 -15.08 -31.25
C LYS A 2 -60.73 -14.85 -31.71
N SER A 3 -60.37 -13.62 -32.03
CA SER A 3 -59.00 -13.26 -32.40
C SER A 3 -58.21 -12.88 -31.14
N LEU A 4 -57.20 -13.67 -30.80
CA LEU A 4 -56.17 -13.32 -29.83
C LEU A 4 -55.18 -12.35 -30.49
N TRP A 5 -54.90 -11.23 -29.84
CA TRP A 5 -53.80 -10.33 -30.18
C TRP A 5 -52.66 -10.56 -29.19
N ILE A 6 -51.47 -10.89 -29.69
CA ILE A 6 -50.24 -11.01 -28.89
C ILE A 6 -49.45 -9.73 -29.10
N ALA A 7 -49.27 -8.94 -28.04
CA ALA A 7 -48.36 -7.79 -28.05
C ALA A 7 -46.92 -8.25 -27.81
N PRO A 8 -45.91 -7.75 -28.55
CA PRO A 8 -44.53 -8.14 -28.32
C PRO A 8 -43.98 -7.42 -27.10
N LEU A 9 -43.45 -8.19 -26.16
CA LEU A 9 -42.71 -7.69 -25.00
C LEU A 9 -41.31 -7.25 -25.47
N LEU A 10 -41.07 -5.95 -25.49
CA LEU A 10 -39.76 -5.39 -25.83
C LEU A 10 -38.83 -5.54 -24.62
N LEU A 11 -37.89 -6.48 -24.70
CA LEU A 11 -36.86 -6.69 -23.69
C LEU A 11 -35.75 -5.65 -23.88
N VAL A 12 -35.72 -4.61 -23.04
CA VAL A 12 -34.61 -3.65 -23.01
C VAL A 12 -33.50 -4.23 -22.14
N ALA A 13 -32.45 -4.74 -22.77
CA ALA A 13 -31.24 -5.19 -22.08
C ALA A 13 -30.41 -3.97 -21.66
N THR A 14 -30.40 -3.64 -20.37
CA THR A 14 -29.46 -2.66 -19.81
C THR A 14 -28.10 -3.33 -19.63
N ALA A 15 -27.16 -3.06 -20.52
CA ALA A 15 -25.77 -3.44 -20.32
C ALA A 15 -25.21 -2.70 -19.10
N LEU A 16 -24.90 -3.44 -18.03
CA LEU A 16 -24.13 -2.89 -16.92
C LEU A 16 -22.74 -2.51 -17.44
N PRO A 17 -22.21 -1.32 -17.14
CA PRO A 17 -20.87 -0.96 -17.57
C PRO A 17 -19.90 -1.93 -16.89
N ALA A 18 -19.21 -2.73 -17.71
CA ALA A 18 -17.99 -3.40 -17.28
C ALA A 18 -17.05 -2.31 -16.82
N HIS A 19 -16.76 -2.27 -15.52
CA HIS A 19 -15.70 -1.41 -15.00
C HIS A 19 -14.41 -2.01 -15.57
N ALA A 20 -13.96 -1.49 -16.71
CA ALA A 20 -12.62 -1.76 -17.20
C ALA A 20 -11.69 -1.41 -16.05
N ARG A 21 -11.00 -2.41 -15.49
CA ARG A 21 -9.89 -2.15 -14.57
C ARG A 21 -8.90 -1.32 -15.37
N GLU A 22 -8.83 -0.04 -15.07
CA GLU A 22 -7.85 0.85 -15.66
C GLU A 22 -6.48 0.27 -15.31
N ALA A 23 -5.75 -0.18 -16.33
CA ALA A 23 -4.46 -0.81 -16.14
C ALA A 23 -3.55 0.15 -15.36
N ALA A 24 -2.86 -0.35 -14.32
CA ALA A 24 -1.98 0.47 -13.51
C ALA A 24 -0.98 1.22 -14.41
N SER A 25 -0.88 2.54 -14.23
CA SER A 25 -0.01 3.35 -15.07
C SER A 25 1.47 2.90 -14.94
N PRO A 26 2.31 3.06 -15.97
CA PRO A 26 3.73 2.63 -15.92
C PRO A 26 4.49 3.20 -14.72
N ALA A 27 4.12 4.41 -14.27
CA ALA A 27 4.71 5.04 -13.10
C ALA A 27 4.40 4.32 -11.79
N MET A 28 3.19 3.73 -11.66
CA MET A 28 2.80 2.95 -10.48
C MET A 28 3.58 1.64 -10.40
N VAL A 29 3.61 0.91 -11.52
CA VAL A 29 4.37 -0.35 -11.64
C VAL A 29 5.85 -0.12 -11.35
N ALA A 30 6.39 1.01 -11.78
CA ALA A 30 7.78 1.37 -11.49
C ALA A 30 8.05 1.58 -9.99
N VAL A 31 7.11 2.16 -9.22
CA VAL A 31 7.29 2.34 -7.77
C VAL A 31 7.27 0.99 -7.06
N GLU A 32 6.36 0.09 -7.43
CA GLU A 32 6.28 -1.25 -6.84
C GLU A 32 7.53 -2.08 -7.11
N ALA A 33 8.01 -2.11 -8.36
CA ALA A 33 9.25 -2.80 -8.71
C ALA A 33 10.47 -2.23 -7.95
N GLN A 34 10.56 -0.91 -7.82
CA GLN A 34 11.60 -0.26 -7.01
C GLN A 34 11.46 -0.58 -5.52
N ALA A 35 10.22 -0.67 -5.01
CA ALA A 35 9.93 -1.05 -3.65
C ALA A 35 10.44 -2.48 -3.39
N ALA A 36 10.15 -3.44 -4.26
CA ALA A 36 10.63 -4.82 -4.13
C ALA A 36 12.18 -4.90 -4.09
N ALA A 37 12.86 -4.02 -4.81
CA ALA A 37 14.32 -3.99 -4.92
C ALA A 37 15.05 -3.21 -3.80
N LEU A 38 14.36 -2.54 -2.85
CA LEU A 38 15.07 -1.74 -1.85
C LEU A 38 15.95 -2.61 -0.96
N THR A 39 17.12 -2.06 -0.62
CA THR A 39 18.06 -2.61 0.36
C THR A 39 17.93 -1.89 1.71
N ARG A 40 18.72 -2.31 2.71
CA ARG A 40 18.74 -1.69 4.03
C ARG A 40 18.99 -0.18 3.96
N ASN A 41 18.26 0.58 4.78
CA ASN A 41 18.38 2.03 4.87
C ASN A 41 18.22 2.79 3.54
N SER A 42 17.38 2.28 2.63
CA SER A 42 17.10 2.88 1.32
C SER A 42 15.60 3.09 1.11
N TYR A 43 15.23 3.96 0.17
CA TYR A 43 13.85 4.29 -0.12
C TYR A 43 13.68 4.74 -1.57
N VAL A 44 12.45 4.66 -2.06
CA VAL A 44 11.97 5.26 -3.30
C VAL A 44 10.83 6.23 -2.97
N TRP A 45 10.78 7.36 -3.65
CA TRP A 45 9.66 8.29 -3.54
C TRP A 45 9.47 9.02 -4.86
N ASN A 46 8.39 8.69 -5.56
CA ASN A 46 8.05 9.25 -6.85
C ASN A 46 6.79 10.11 -6.74
N GLU A 47 6.74 11.16 -7.54
CA GLU A 47 5.47 11.83 -7.78
C GLU A 47 4.78 11.07 -8.91
N VAL A 48 3.66 10.43 -8.60
CA VAL A 48 2.86 9.71 -9.59
C VAL A 48 1.75 10.66 -10.07
N PRO A 49 1.80 11.16 -11.32
CA PRO A 49 0.77 12.02 -11.86
C PRO A 49 -0.61 11.38 -11.74
N GLY A 50 -1.62 12.14 -11.31
CA GLY A 50 -2.98 11.63 -11.12
C GLY A 50 -3.23 10.88 -9.81
N ALA A 51 -2.22 10.68 -8.95
CA ALA A 51 -2.45 10.13 -7.62
C ALA A 51 -3.26 11.13 -6.76
N VAL A 52 -4.51 10.78 -6.47
CA VAL A 52 -5.47 11.61 -5.72
C VAL A 52 -6.07 10.77 -4.58
N GLY A 53 -6.38 11.41 -3.47
CA GLY A 53 -7.06 10.78 -2.33
C GLY A 53 -6.26 10.93 -1.03
N PRO A 54 -6.78 10.35 0.07
CA PRO A 54 -6.13 10.41 1.37
C PRO A 54 -4.79 9.69 1.32
N LEU A 55 -3.81 10.22 2.05
CA LEU A 55 -2.54 9.56 2.26
C LEU A 55 -2.70 8.51 3.35
N ARG A 56 -2.16 7.31 3.14
CA ARG A 56 -2.03 6.26 4.17
C ARG A 56 -0.64 5.65 4.11
N VAL A 57 -0.22 5.08 5.23
CA VAL A 57 1.03 4.32 5.34
C VAL A 57 0.68 2.88 5.70
N VAL A 58 1.36 1.93 5.10
CA VAL A 58 1.30 0.52 5.48
C VAL A 58 2.71 0.08 5.85
N VAL A 59 2.89 -0.45 7.05
CA VAL A 59 4.15 -1.02 7.53
C VAL A 59 3.98 -2.53 7.57
N SER A 60 4.75 -3.24 6.74
CA SER A 60 4.84 -4.69 6.75
C SER A 60 6.04 -5.11 7.60
N ILE A 61 5.77 -5.90 8.63
CA ILE A 61 6.79 -6.46 9.51
C ILE A 61 7.55 -7.57 8.77
N ALA A 62 6.87 -8.48 8.08
CA ALA A 62 7.55 -9.54 7.30
C ALA A 62 8.52 -8.96 6.25
N ASP A 63 8.12 -7.93 5.53
CA ASP A 63 8.96 -7.34 4.49
C ASP A 63 10.04 -6.39 5.04
N GLN A 64 9.91 -5.98 6.30
CA GLN A 64 10.62 -4.82 6.86
C GLN A 64 10.53 -3.60 5.93
N ARG A 65 9.32 -3.26 5.50
CA ARG A 65 9.05 -2.13 4.60
C ARG A 65 7.89 -1.26 5.09
N ALA A 66 7.98 0.02 4.76
CA ALA A 66 6.86 0.95 4.82
C ALA A 66 6.50 1.40 3.41
N TYR A 67 5.22 1.32 3.08
CA TYR A 67 4.64 1.72 1.81
C TYR A 67 3.74 2.93 2.04
N VAL A 68 3.80 3.91 1.14
CA VAL A 68 3.00 5.13 1.21
C VAL A 68 2.09 5.16 0.01
N TYR A 69 0.80 5.28 0.28
CA TYR A 69 -0.23 5.36 -0.74
C TYR A 69 -0.92 6.71 -0.71
N ARG A 70 -1.35 7.17 -1.87
CA ARG A 70 -2.28 8.28 -2.05
C ARG A 70 -3.47 7.77 -2.86
N GLY A 71 -4.63 7.66 -2.21
CA GLY A 71 -5.71 6.85 -2.79
C GLY A 71 -5.22 5.42 -3.01
N GLU A 72 -5.53 4.80 -4.13
CA GLU A 72 -5.07 3.42 -4.41
C GLU A 72 -3.62 3.33 -4.91
N THR A 73 -3.00 4.48 -5.19
CA THR A 73 -1.68 4.54 -5.83
C THR A 73 -0.55 4.53 -4.82
N MET A 74 0.38 3.58 -4.93
CA MET A 74 1.66 3.62 -4.21
C MET A 74 2.53 4.74 -4.79
N ILE A 75 2.99 5.65 -3.92
CA ILE A 75 3.84 6.79 -4.30
C ILE A 75 5.25 6.70 -3.73
N ALA A 76 5.44 5.91 -2.67
CA ALA A 76 6.75 5.73 -2.05
C ALA A 76 6.84 4.42 -1.28
N ALA A 77 8.07 3.95 -1.08
CA ALA A 77 8.37 2.85 -0.17
C ALA A 77 9.75 3.07 0.47
N ALA A 78 9.95 2.53 1.67
CA ALA A 78 11.24 2.53 2.35
C ALA A 78 11.46 1.19 3.04
N SER A 79 12.70 0.73 3.13
CA SER A 79 13.03 -0.27 4.14
C SER A 79 12.86 0.34 5.53
N VAL A 80 12.52 -0.49 6.51
CA VAL A 80 12.36 -0.08 7.91
C VAL A 80 13.07 -1.04 8.85
N SER A 81 13.15 -0.66 10.11
CA SER A 81 13.51 -1.58 11.19
C SER A 81 12.52 -1.46 12.33
N THR A 82 11.73 -2.52 12.49
CA THR A 82 10.67 -2.68 13.50
C THR A 82 11.20 -3.23 14.82
N GLY A 83 10.29 -3.52 15.76
CA GLY A 83 10.58 -4.08 17.07
C GLY A 83 11.18 -5.48 17.02
N LYS A 84 12.28 -5.70 17.76
CA LYS A 84 12.89 -7.02 17.94
C LYS A 84 12.06 -7.92 18.86
N ASP A 85 12.43 -9.19 18.93
CA ASP A 85 11.88 -10.17 19.85
C ASP A 85 11.81 -9.65 21.31
N GLY A 86 10.64 -9.78 21.91
CA GLY A 86 10.28 -9.26 23.24
C GLY A 86 10.01 -7.75 23.29
N LYS A 87 10.06 -7.06 22.14
CA LYS A 87 9.76 -5.63 21.95
C LYS A 87 9.11 -5.38 20.58
N GLU A 88 8.17 -6.25 20.22
CA GLU A 88 7.52 -6.29 18.93
C GLU A 88 6.82 -4.96 18.61
N THR A 89 6.78 -4.61 17.32
CA THR A 89 5.87 -3.56 16.85
C THR A 89 4.47 -4.14 16.77
N PRO A 90 3.48 -3.61 17.51
CA PRO A 90 2.15 -4.20 17.51
C PRO A 90 1.43 -3.96 16.17
N ALA A 91 0.91 -5.03 15.56
CA ALA A 91 0.04 -4.94 14.41
C ALA A 91 -1.28 -4.21 14.75
N GLY A 92 -1.87 -3.53 13.78
CA GLY A 92 -3.12 -2.78 13.95
C GLY A 92 -3.22 -1.54 13.06
N GLU A 93 -4.33 -0.83 13.21
CA GLU A 93 -4.60 0.43 12.51
C GLU A 93 -4.45 1.61 13.47
N TYR A 94 -3.58 2.55 13.11
CA TYR A 94 -3.23 3.67 13.98
C TYR A 94 -3.42 5.00 13.25
N PRO A 95 -4.18 5.95 13.81
CA PRO A 95 -4.04 7.33 13.39
C PRO A 95 -2.71 7.90 13.92
N ILE A 96 -2.07 8.78 13.15
CA ILE A 96 -0.96 9.57 13.71
C ILE A 96 -1.52 10.53 14.77
N LEU A 97 -1.14 10.31 16.03
CA LEU A 97 -1.62 11.06 17.19
C LEU A 97 -0.88 12.38 17.40
N GLN A 98 0.43 12.37 17.18
CA GLN A 98 1.31 13.51 17.43
C GLN A 98 2.48 13.52 16.46
N LYS A 99 3.02 14.71 16.21
CA LYS A 99 4.16 14.92 15.31
C LYS A 99 5.16 15.88 15.93
N ALA A 100 6.45 15.52 15.95
CA ALA A 100 7.51 16.41 16.39
C ALA A 100 8.80 16.20 15.59
N VAL A 101 9.36 17.29 15.05
CA VAL A 101 10.62 17.26 14.29
C VAL A 101 11.79 16.88 15.19
N LYS A 102 11.84 17.44 16.41
CA LYS A 102 12.84 17.13 17.44
C LYS A 102 12.13 16.48 18.62
N HIS A 103 12.19 15.16 18.71
CA HIS A 103 11.67 14.41 19.85
C HIS A 103 12.78 13.59 20.51
N LYS A 104 12.63 13.35 21.81
CA LYS A 104 13.48 12.46 22.59
C LYS A 104 12.57 11.46 23.30
N SER A 105 12.97 10.19 23.31
CA SER A 105 12.19 9.15 23.98
C SER A 105 12.13 9.40 25.49
N ASN A 106 10.91 9.45 26.04
CA ASN A 106 10.69 9.51 27.49
C ASN A 106 11.02 8.18 28.19
N LEU A 107 11.04 7.07 27.45
CA LEU A 107 11.20 5.72 27.98
C LEU A 107 12.63 5.18 27.83
N TYR A 108 13.40 5.70 26.87
CA TYR A 108 14.72 5.16 26.51
C TYR A 108 15.79 6.23 26.57
N ASN A 109 16.25 6.58 27.78
CA ASN A 109 17.39 7.45 28.04
C ASN A 109 17.47 8.71 27.15
N SER A 110 16.34 9.36 26.88
CA SER A 110 16.28 10.54 26.00
C SER A 110 16.81 10.31 24.58
N ALA A 111 16.73 9.08 24.08
CA ALA A 111 17.21 8.71 22.74
C ALA A 111 16.52 9.58 21.68
N PRO A 112 17.28 10.14 20.72
CA PRO A 112 16.72 11.03 19.72
C PRO A 112 15.80 10.27 18.76
N MET A 113 14.62 10.84 18.50
CA MET A 113 13.62 10.36 17.55
C MET A 113 13.27 11.48 16.57
N PRO A 114 14.14 11.82 15.61
CA PRO A 114 13.87 12.91 14.68
C PRO A 114 12.68 12.57 13.77
N TYR A 115 11.86 13.56 13.45
CA TYR A 115 10.65 13.41 12.64
C TYR A 115 9.67 12.36 13.20
N MET A 116 9.52 12.35 14.53
CA MET A 116 8.64 11.43 15.23
C MET A 116 7.18 11.66 14.83
N GLN A 117 6.48 10.56 14.56
CA GLN A 117 5.04 10.49 14.32
C GLN A 117 4.48 9.39 15.22
N ARG A 118 3.78 9.78 16.30
CA ARG A 118 3.28 8.88 17.34
C ARG A 118 2.06 8.12 16.84
N LEU A 119 2.05 6.80 17.05
CA LEU A 119 0.95 5.90 16.71
C LEU A 119 0.13 5.52 17.93
N THR A 120 0.79 5.41 19.09
CA THR A 120 0.14 5.02 20.35
C THR A 120 0.57 5.91 21.50
N TRP A 121 -0.27 6.00 22.53
CA TRP A 121 0.04 6.78 23.73
C TRP A 121 1.12 6.13 24.60
N ASP A 122 1.28 4.80 24.52
CA ASP A 122 2.30 4.05 25.25
C ASP A 122 3.72 4.13 24.65
N GLY A 123 3.89 4.68 23.43
CA GLY A 123 5.22 5.04 22.93
C GLY A 123 5.59 4.60 21.52
N ILE A 124 4.73 3.86 20.81
CA ILE A 124 5.03 3.40 19.44
C ILE A 124 4.94 4.58 18.47
N ALA A 125 5.94 4.71 17.61
CA ALA A 125 6.04 5.80 16.66
C ALA A 125 6.84 5.41 15.40
N LEU A 126 6.57 6.11 14.30
CA LEU A 126 7.48 6.21 13.15
C LEU A 126 8.52 7.30 13.44
N HIS A 127 9.81 7.05 13.19
CA HIS A 127 10.82 8.11 13.29
C HIS A 127 12.10 7.77 12.52
N ALA A 128 12.94 8.77 12.27
CA ALA A 128 14.28 8.54 11.74
C ALA A 128 15.14 7.77 12.76
N GLY A 129 15.88 6.77 12.32
CA GLY A 129 16.76 6.00 13.19
C GLY A 129 17.69 5.06 12.44
N ASN A 130 18.53 4.33 13.17
CA ASN A 130 19.33 3.26 12.58
C ASN A 130 18.40 2.21 11.96
N ASN A 131 18.60 1.91 10.69
CA ASN A 131 17.84 0.92 9.96
C ASN A 131 18.79 -0.16 9.42
N PRO A 132 18.98 -1.26 10.15
CA PRO A 132 19.84 -2.33 9.69
C PRO A 132 19.22 -3.25 8.63
N GLY A 133 17.92 -3.12 8.34
CA GLY A 133 17.18 -3.98 7.40
C GLY A 133 16.54 -5.22 8.03
N PHE A 134 16.52 -5.30 9.37
CA PHE A 134 15.85 -6.35 10.15
C PHE A 134 15.29 -5.75 11.46
N PRO A 135 14.40 -6.44 12.19
CA PRO A 135 13.85 -5.94 13.45
C PRO A 135 14.93 -5.76 14.53
N ASP A 136 15.07 -4.54 15.05
CA ASP A 136 16.10 -4.19 16.06
C ASP A 136 15.71 -2.94 16.90
N SER A 137 14.43 -2.56 16.88
CA SER A 137 13.92 -1.45 17.70
C SER A 137 13.30 -1.96 19.01
N HIS A 138 12.82 -1.03 19.83
CA HIS A 138 12.00 -1.33 21.02
C HIS A 138 10.50 -1.11 20.75
N GLY A 139 10.04 -1.46 19.55
CA GLY A 139 8.64 -1.36 19.11
C GLY A 139 8.38 -0.24 18.11
N CYS A 140 9.16 0.85 18.13
CA CYS A 140 9.06 1.90 17.12
C CYS A 140 9.47 1.43 15.72
N VAL A 141 8.99 2.11 14.68
CA VAL A 141 9.40 1.84 13.29
C VAL A 141 10.47 2.84 12.89
N ARG A 142 11.71 2.36 12.73
CA ARG A 142 12.87 3.19 12.36
C ARG A 142 12.96 3.32 10.84
N LEU A 143 13.01 4.55 10.36
CA LEU A 143 13.02 4.92 8.95
C LEU A 143 14.37 5.54 8.53
N PRO A 144 14.76 5.44 7.25
CA PRO A 144 15.84 6.23 6.70
C PRO A 144 15.58 7.73 6.91
N ALA A 145 16.58 8.50 7.33
CA ALA A 145 16.38 9.87 7.80
C ALA A 145 15.75 10.81 6.75
N ALA A 146 16.19 10.69 5.49
CA ALA A 146 15.64 11.49 4.39
C ALA A 146 14.16 11.13 4.10
N PHE A 147 13.84 9.84 4.12
CA PHE A 147 12.47 9.37 3.98
C PHE A 147 11.60 9.82 5.15
N ALA A 148 12.07 9.70 6.39
CA ALA A 148 11.35 10.14 7.58
C ALA A 148 10.99 11.64 7.51
N LYS A 149 11.93 12.48 7.07
CA LYS A 149 11.70 13.91 6.84
C LYS A 149 10.60 14.14 5.79
N ARG A 150 10.66 13.43 4.67
CA ARG A 150 9.69 13.58 3.57
C ARG A 150 8.31 13.07 3.97
N LEU A 151 8.23 11.91 4.61
CA LEU A 151 7.00 11.35 5.16
C LEU A 151 6.38 12.30 6.18
N PHE A 152 7.18 12.85 7.10
CA PHE A 152 6.72 13.83 8.08
C PHE A 152 6.15 15.09 7.42
N ALA A 153 6.68 15.54 6.29
CA ALA A 153 6.10 16.67 5.57
C ALA A 153 4.79 16.30 4.85
N ALA A 154 4.65 15.05 4.40
CA ALA A 154 3.52 14.59 3.60
C ALA A 154 2.30 14.12 4.41
N THR A 155 2.50 13.62 5.63
CA THR A 155 1.43 13.15 6.51
C THR A 155 0.85 14.28 7.35
N GLU A 156 -0.26 14.03 8.03
CA GLU A 156 -0.87 14.91 9.01
C GLU A 156 -1.23 14.13 10.28
N VAL A 157 -1.58 14.84 11.36
CA VAL A 157 -2.25 14.20 12.50
C VAL A 157 -3.58 13.62 12.01
N GLY A 158 -3.85 12.36 12.34
CA GLY A 158 -5.00 11.61 11.84
C GLY A 158 -4.74 10.79 10.57
N THR A 159 -3.60 10.97 9.88
CA THR A 159 -3.21 10.07 8.79
C THR A 159 -3.12 8.63 9.29
N THR A 160 -3.76 7.70 8.57
CA THR A 160 -3.79 6.27 8.94
C THR A 160 -2.46 5.59 8.63
N VAL A 161 -2.00 4.80 9.60
CA VAL A 161 -0.85 3.90 9.53
C VAL A 161 -1.34 2.51 9.89
N SER A 162 -1.37 1.62 8.90
CA SER A 162 -1.62 0.20 9.09
C SER A 162 -0.30 -0.50 9.39
N VAL A 163 -0.23 -1.31 10.43
CA VAL A 163 0.89 -2.19 10.72
C VAL A 163 0.40 -3.61 10.57
N VAL A 164 1.01 -4.36 9.65
CA VAL A 164 0.66 -5.74 9.34
C VAL A 164 1.84 -6.66 9.57
N GLU A 165 1.56 -7.88 10.02
CA GLU A 165 2.58 -8.91 10.19
C GLU A 165 3.01 -9.49 8.84
N GLU A 166 2.05 -9.63 7.93
CA GLU A 166 2.19 -10.31 6.65
C GLU A 166 2.90 -9.49 5.57
N PRO A 167 3.50 -10.15 4.56
CA PRO A 167 4.06 -9.47 3.41
C PRO A 167 2.97 -8.80 2.56
N ILE A 168 3.32 -7.69 1.93
CA ILE A 168 2.45 -7.03 0.94
C ILE A 168 2.67 -7.67 -0.42
N MET A 169 1.60 -8.23 -0.97
CA MET A 169 1.56 -8.67 -2.37
C MET A 169 1.55 -7.45 -3.29
N LEU A 170 2.68 -7.12 -3.90
CA LEU A 170 2.78 -6.15 -4.99
C LEU A 170 2.43 -6.80 -6.32
N GLN A 171 2.04 -6.01 -7.32
CA GLN A 171 1.70 -6.56 -8.63
C GLN A 171 2.92 -7.16 -9.32
N SER A 172 4.13 -6.69 -9.00
CA SER A 172 5.38 -7.29 -9.49
C SER A 172 5.57 -8.75 -9.09
N ASP A 173 4.87 -9.19 -8.04
CA ASP A 173 5.04 -10.49 -7.38
C ASP A 173 4.04 -11.49 -7.96
N LEU A 174 2.95 -10.96 -8.48
CA LEU A 174 1.96 -11.71 -9.23
C LEU A 174 2.54 -11.94 -10.62
N SER A 175 3.19 -13.09 -10.81
CA SER A 175 3.33 -13.63 -12.16
C SER A 175 1.94 -13.62 -12.81
N PRO A 176 1.79 -13.20 -14.08
CA PRO A 176 0.53 -13.38 -14.78
C PRO A 176 0.08 -14.82 -14.57
N ILE A 177 -1.14 -15.01 -14.07
CA ILE A 177 -1.76 -16.33 -14.14
C ILE A 177 -1.97 -16.56 -15.63
N GLU A 178 -0.96 -17.08 -16.31
CA GLU A 178 -1.14 -17.74 -17.59
C GLU A 178 -1.88 -19.03 -17.27
N ASP A 179 -3.20 -18.95 -17.09
CA ASP A 179 -4.04 -20.13 -17.04
C ASP A 179 -4.38 -20.48 -18.51
N PRO A 180 -3.68 -21.45 -19.13
CA PRO A 180 -3.97 -21.85 -20.51
C PRO A 180 -5.40 -22.37 -20.68
N ALA A 181 -6.10 -22.72 -19.59
CA ALA A 181 -7.50 -23.15 -19.66
C ALA A 181 -8.47 -21.97 -19.89
N LEU A 182 -8.18 -20.79 -19.34
CA LEU A 182 -9.03 -19.59 -19.52
C LEU A 182 -8.82 -18.97 -20.90
N THR A 183 -7.58 -18.93 -21.40
CA THR A 183 -7.29 -18.38 -22.75
C THR A 183 -7.92 -19.23 -23.86
N THR A 184 -7.98 -20.56 -23.70
CA THR A 184 -8.63 -21.45 -24.68
C THR A 184 -10.15 -21.27 -24.69
N ALA A 185 -10.77 -21.15 -23.52
CA ALA A 185 -12.22 -20.95 -23.41
C ALA A 185 -12.65 -19.59 -23.99
N GLU A 186 -11.90 -18.52 -23.71
CA GLU A 186 -12.19 -17.18 -24.21
C GLU A 186 -11.96 -17.07 -25.73
N THR A 187 -10.91 -17.69 -26.26
CA THR A 187 -10.64 -17.77 -27.71
C THR A 187 -11.72 -18.58 -28.44
N ALA A 188 -12.18 -19.69 -27.87
CA ALA A 188 -13.26 -20.49 -28.44
C ALA A 188 -14.61 -19.76 -28.42
N GLN A 189 -14.86 -18.97 -27.38
CA GLN A 189 -16.11 -18.22 -27.23
C GLN A 189 -16.17 -17.00 -28.17
N ILE A 190 -15.03 -16.35 -28.44
CA ILE A 190 -14.92 -15.27 -29.44
C ILE A 190 -15.04 -15.83 -30.86
N ALA A 191 -14.45 -16.99 -31.15
CA ALA A 191 -14.59 -17.66 -32.45
C ALA A 191 -16.05 -18.08 -32.74
N ALA A 192 -16.81 -18.47 -31.72
CA ALA A 192 -18.23 -18.82 -31.85
C ALA A 192 -19.15 -17.61 -32.10
N LEU A 193 -18.70 -16.39 -31.78
CA LEU A 193 -19.46 -15.15 -31.95
C LEU A 193 -19.17 -14.41 -33.27
N GLY A 194 -18.05 -14.70 -33.93
CA GLY A 194 -17.64 -14.06 -35.20
C GLY A 194 -18.08 -14.75 -36.49
N GLY A 195 -18.83 -15.86 -36.40
CA GLY A 195 -19.25 -16.65 -37.55
C GLY A 195 -20.73 -16.51 -37.91
N ARG A 196 -21.15 -15.36 -38.44
CA ARG A 196 -22.32 -15.19 -39.34
C ARG A 196 -22.13 -14.02 -40.28
#